data_AF-A0A443QMG1-F1
#
_entry.id   AF-A0A443QMG1-F1
#
_cell.length_a   1.000
_cell.length_b   1.000
_cell.length_c   1.000
_cell.angle_alpha   90.00
_cell.angle_beta   90.00
_cell.angle_gamma   90.00
#
_symmetry.space_group_name_H-M   'P 1'
#
loop_
_entity.id
_entity.type
_entity.pdbx_description
1 polymer ?
#
loop_
_entity_poly.entity_id
_entity_poly.type
_entity_poly.pdbx_seq_one_letter_code
_entity_poly.pdbx_strand_id
1 'polypeptide(L)'
;MTRFFGVDAQLGINQYDYNEGPFKDSVMEVHKINLHKNINSPLKKPRTTSEHDVCSYVCNFHDKPGELMIKKCIELKVPRGPLLGKLKEGEDVTLDDGRTILSKDVVGEPEKGPILFIIDCPTEDYVETLFASDVIADFQTKCTNT
;
A
#
# COMPACT_ATOMS: atom_id res chain seq x y z
N MET A 1 5.98 28.72 -13.25
CA MET A 1 7.39 28.86 -12.84
C MET A 1 7.42 29.00 -11.33
N THR A 2 7.58 27.89 -10.59
CA THR A 2 7.63 27.91 -9.12
C THR A 2 9.02 28.38 -8.69
N ARG A 3 9.13 29.52 -8.01
CA ARG A 3 10.41 29.99 -7.46
C ARG A 3 10.68 29.24 -6.16
N PHE A 4 11.70 28.39 -6.15
CA PHE A 4 12.21 27.76 -4.93
C PHE A 4 12.90 28.82 -4.07
N PHE A 5 12.34 29.11 -2.90
CA PHE A 5 13.01 29.88 -1.85
C PHE A 5 13.44 28.88 -0.76
N GLY A 6 14.69 28.43 -0.82
CA GLY A 6 15.29 27.50 0.15
C GLY A 6 16.75 27.24 -0.21
N VAL A 7 17.63 27.19 0.79
CA VAL A 7 19.04 26.85 0.57
C VAL A 7 19.13 25.34 0.42
N ASP A 8 19.12 24.89 -0.83
CA ASP A 8 19.24 23.49 -1.18
C ASP A 8 20.63 23.22 -1.77
N ALA A 9 21.57 22.96 -0.88
CA ALA A 9 22.83 22.34 -1.27
C ALA A 9 22.71 20.85 -0.92
N GLN A 10 22.19 20.04 -1.85
CA GLN A 10 22.23 18.56 -1.91
C GLN A 10 20.94 17.77 -1.60
N LEU A 11 19.74 18.32 -1.74
CA LEU A 11 18.48 17.57 -1.72
C LEU A 11 18.01 17.29 -3.15
N GLY A 12 18.02 16.02 -3.57
CA GLY A 12 17.41 15.61 -4.83
C GLY A 12 15.89 15.58 -4.70
N ILE A 13 15.21 16.67 -5.07
CA ILE A 13 13.74 16.70 -5.13
C ILE A 13 13.31 16.06 -6.46
N ASN A 14 12.71 14.87 -6.37
CA ASN A 14 12.09 14.21 -7.52
C ASN A 14 10.57 14.32 -7.42
N GLN A 15 9.94 14.80 -8.49
CA GLN A 15 8.50 14.76 -8.63
C GLN A 15 8.11 13.52 -9.44
N TYR A 16 7.24 12.69 -8.87
CA TYR A 16 6.71 11.51 -9.56
C TYR A 16 5.50 11.89 -10.43
N ASP A 17 5.49 11.45 -11.69
CA ASP A 17 4.36 11.65 -12.59
C ASP A 17 3.38 10.47 -12.50
N TYR A 18 2.21 10.71 -11.91
CA TYR A 18 1.16 9.71 -11.77
C TYR A 18 0.43 9.37 -13.08
N ASN A 19 0.74 10.05 -14.19
CA ASN A 19 0.31 9.62 -15.52
C ASN A 19 1.04 8.35 -15.99
N GLU A 20 2.22 8.07 -15.43
CA GLU A 20 2.98 6.84 -15.70
C GLU A 20 2.44 5.63 -14.92
N GLY A 21 1.53 5.86 -13.97
CA GLY A 21 0.90 4.84 -13.14
C GLY A 21 0.98 5.13 -11.65
N PRO A 22 0.60 4.16 -10.81
CA PRO A 22 0.73 4.28 -9.37
C PRO A 22 2.21 4.20 -8.94
N PHE A 23 2.56 5.00 -7.94
CA PHE A 23 3.88 4.94 -7.33
C PHE A 23 4.06 3.61 -6.60
N LYS A 24 5.24 3.00 -6.72
CA LYS A 24 5.55 1.70 -6.11
C LYS A 24 6.90 1.75 -5.42
N ASP A 25 6.95 1.22 -4.20
CA ASP A 25 8.20 0.90 -3.51
C ASP A 25 8.16 -0.52 -2.94
N SER A 26 9.08 -0.86 -2.05
CA SER A 26 9.16 -2.19 -1.44
C SER A 26 8.05 -2.46 -0.41
N VAL A 27 7.38 -1.42 0.09
CA VAL A 27 6.44 -1.47 1.21
C VAL A 27 5.00 -1.26 0.76
N MET A 28 4.77 -0.41 -0.25
CA MET A 28 3.43 -0.03 -0.67
C MET A 28 3.35 0.42 -2.13
N GLU A 29 2.11 0.42 -2.62
CA GLU A 29 1.70 1.05 -3.87
C GLU A 29 0.75 2.22 -3.57
N VAL A 30 0.97 3.37 -4.20
CA VAL A 30 0.16 4.59 -3.99
C VAL A 30 -0.54 4.96 -5.28
N HIS A 31 -1.87 4.90 -5.26
CA HIS A 31 -2.73 5.31 -6.36
C HIS A 31 -3.22 6.74 -6.14
N LYS A 32 -3.09 7.58 -7.16
CA LYS A 32 -3.65 8.93 -7.14
C LYS A 32 -5.07 8.91 -7.68
N ILE A 33 -5.96 9.63 -6.99
CA ILE A 33 -7.34 9.88 -7.41
C ILE A 33 -7.47 11.38 -7.65
N ASN A 34 -7.85 11.75 -8.87
CA ASN A 34 -8.17 13.13 -9.19
C ASN A 34 -9.66 13.37 -8.95
N LEU A 35 -9.98 14.34 -8.11
CA LEU A 35 -11.34 14.73 -7.81
C LEU A 35 -11.66 16.07 -8.46
N HIS A 36 -12.89 16.19 -8.93
CA HIS A 36 -13.44 17.41 -9.52
C HIS A 36 -14.77 17.72 -8.87
N LYS A 37 -15.12 19.00 -8.86
CA LYS A 37 -16.38 19.46 -8.30
C LYS A 37 -17.52 19.03 -9.23
N ASN A 38 -18.55 18.38 -8.69
CA ASN A 38 -19.77 18.15 -9.45
C ASN A 38 -20.58 19.46 -9.56
N ILE A 39 -20.70 20.00 -10.78
CA ILE A 39 -21.31 21.31 -11.04
C ILE A 39 -22.85 21.24 -11.07
N ASN A 40 -23.44 20.05 -10.89
CA ASN A 40 -24.90 19.90 -10.87
C ASN A 40 -25.57 20.41 -9.58
N SER A 41 -24.81 20.90 -8.59
CA SER A 41 -25.40 21.52 -7.40
C SER A 41 -25.93 22.94 -7.70
N PRO A 42 -27.14 23.31 -7.23
CA PRO A 42 -27.86 24.50 -7.70
C PRO A 42 -27.29 25.86 -7.26
N LEU A 43 -26.04 25.95 -6.77
CA LEU A 43 -25.49 27.17 -6.19
C LEU A 43 -24.10 27.57 -6.72
N LYS A 44 -24.12 28.69 -7.45
CA LYS A 44 -23.04 29.66 -7.82
C LYS A 44 -22.23 29.42 -9.11
N LYS A 45 -22.16 30.52 -9.89
CA LYS A 45 -21.44 30.69 -11.17
C LYS A 45 -20.00 30.17 -11.12
N PRO A 46 -19.52 29.53 -12.20
CA PRO A 46 -18.18 28.97 -12.27
C PRO A 46 -17.13 30.09 -12.28
N ARG A 47 -16.22 30.05 -11.30
CA ARG A 47 -14.86 30.60 -11.48
C ARG A 47 -14.08 29.51 -12.20
N THR A 48 -13.38 29.88 -13.27
CA THR A 48 -12.50 28.99 -14.03
C THR A 48 -11.39 28.48 -13.12
N THR A 49 -11.55 27.29 -12.56
CA THR A 49 -10.49 26.49 -11.95
C THR A 49 -10.37 25.17 -12.74
N SER A 50 -9.16 24.63 -12.77
CA SER A 50 -8.70 23.52 -13.60
C SER A 50 -9.57 22.24 -13.50
N GLU A 51 -9.53 21.37 -14.51
CA GLU A 51 -10.31 20.12 -14.61
C GLU A 51 -10.21 19.18 -13.39
N HIS A 52 -9.16 19.31 -12.56
CA HIS A 52 -9.00 18.59 -11.30
C HIS A 52 -8.49 19.54 -10.22
N ASP A 53 -9.33 19.89 -9.26
CA ASP A 53 -8.99 20.88 -8.23
C ASP A 53 -8.47 20.24 -6.93
N VAL A 54 -8.65 18.92 -6.75
CA VAL A 54 -8.29 18.21 -5.52
C VAL A 54 -7.72 16.83 -5.85
N CYS A 55 -6.72 16.40 -5.08
CA CYS A 55 -6.10 15.08 -5.21
C CYS A 55 -6.28 14.28 -3.92
N SER A 56 -6.70 13.02 -4.06
CA SER A 56 -6.75 12.03 -2.99
C SER A 56 -5.85 10.84 -3.33
N TYR A 57 -5.57 9.98 -2.36
CA TYR A 57 -4.67 8.85 -2.53
C TYR A 57 -5.20 7.57 -1.89
N VAL A 58 -4.89 6.43 -2.48
CA VAL A 58 -5.03 5.11 -1.87
C VAL A 58 -3.65 4.49 -1.73
N CYS A 59 -3.25 4.20 -0.50
CA CYS A 59 -2.00 3.52 -0.19
C CYS A 59 -2.33 2.06 0.12
N ASN A 60 -1.90 1.16 -0.75
CA ASN A 60 -2.04 -0.28 -0.61
C ASN A 60 -0.72 -0.86 -0.10
N PHE A 61 -0.68 -1.30 1.16
CA PHE A 61 0.52 -1.90 1.73
C PHE A 61 0.65 -3.36 1.27
N HIS A 62 1.89 -3.79 1.03
CA HIS A 62 2.16 -5.19 0.70
C HIS A 62 1.91 -6.11 1.90
N ASP A 63 1.48 -7.33 1.61
CA ASP A 63 1.37 -8.40 2.61
C ASP A 63 2.72 -8.67 3.24
N LYS A 64 2.73 -8.81 4.56
CA LYS A 64 3.94 -9.21 5.28
C LYS A 64 3.98 -10.72 5.41
N PRO A 65 5.15 -11.36 5.17
CA PRO A 65 5.30 -12.77 5.45
C PRO A 65 5.02 -13.03 6.94
N GLY A 66 4.45 -14.20 7.23
CA GLY A 66 4.10 -14.57 8.58
C GLY A 66 5.29 -14.56 9.54
N GLU A 67 5.02 -14.40 10.83
CA GLU A 67 6.07 -14.41 11.84
C GLU A 67 6.64 -15.83 12.01
N LEU A 68 7.97 -15.94 12.06
CA LEU A 68 8.63 -17.19 12.38
C LEU A 68 8.48 -17.48 13.89
N MET A 69 7.75 -18.54 14.22
CA MET A 69 7.53 -19.00 15.58
C MET A 69 8.77 -19.70 16.14
N ILE A 70 9.74 -18.91 16.62
CA ILE A 70 11.02 -19.40 17.14
C ILE A 70 10.86 -20.51 18.19
N LYS A 71 9.83 -20.43 19.03
CA LYS A 71 9.55 -21.47 20.04
C LYS A 71 9.31 -22.84 19.41
N LYS A 72 8.48 -22.91 18.36
CA LYS A 72 8.22 -24.16 17.62
C LYS A 72 9.48 -24.68 16.93
N CYS A 73 10.30 -23.79 16.34
CA CYS A 73 11.57 -24.19 15.74
C CYS A 73 12.51 -24.85 16.76
N ILE A 74 12.57 -24.32 17.99
CA ILE A 74 13.37 -24.87 19.09
C ILE A 74 12.82 -26.24 19.52
N GLU A 75 11.50 -26.39 19.66
CA GLU A 75 10.84 -27.66 20.00
C GLU A 75 11.13 -28.76 18.95
N LEU A 76 11.17 -28.37 17.67
CA LEU A 76 11.49 -29.26 16.55
C LEU A 76 13.00 -29.54 16.39
N LYS A 77 13.84 -28.92 17.23
CA LYS A 77 15.31 -28.99 17.20
C LYS A 77 15.94 -28.41 15.93
N VAL A 78 15.32 -27.40 15.33
CA VAL A 78 15.90 -26.68 14.20
C VAL A 78 17.08 -25.84 14.70
N PRO A 79 18.30 -26.02 14.15
CA PRO A 79 19.45 -25.25 14.58
C PRO A 79 19.31 -23.78 14.20
N ARG A 80 19.83 -22.89 15.05
CA ARG A 80 19.90 -21.46 14.76
C ARG A 80 20.86 -21.22 13.60
N GLY A 81 20.44 -20.44 12.61
CA GLY A 81 21.27 -20.11 11.46
C GLY A 81 20.46 -19.99 10.17
N PRO A 82 21.07 -20.25 9.00
CA PRO A 82 20.44 -20.02 7.69
C PRO A 82 19.17 -20.85 7.46
N LEU A 83 19.04 -22.00 8.14
CA LEU A 83 17.84 -22.85 8.07
C LEU A 83 16.58 -22.14 8.58
N LEU A 84 16.69 -21.27 9.58
CA LEU A 84 15.56 -20.46 10.06
C LEU A 84 15.14 -19.41 9.02
N GLY A 85 16.10 -18.86 8.28
CA GLY A 85 15.83 -17.93 7.17
C GLY A 85 15.05 -18.61 6.06
N LYS A 86 15.49 -19.80 5.64
CA LYS A 86 14.78 -20.63 4.65
C LYS A 86 13.34 -20.94 5.06
N LEU A 87 13.14 -21.37 6.31
CA LEU A 87 11.80 -21.60 6.84
C LEU A 87 10.96 -20.32 6.78
N LYS A 88 11.52 -19.16 7.16
CA LYS A 88 10.82 -17.87 7.09
C LYS A 88 10.49 -17.44 5.65
N GLU A 89 11.30 -17.83 4.68
CA GLU A 89 11.10 -17.55 3.25
C GLU A 89 10.08 -18.48 2.59
N GLY A 90 9.53 -19.46 3.33
CA GLY A 90 8.55 -20.41 2.80
C GLY A 90 9.16 -21.74 2.34
N GLU A 91 10.47 -21.94 2.53
CA GLU A 91 11.15 -23.17 2.13
C GLU A 91 11.11 -24.23 3.23
N ASP A 92 10.86 -25.48 2.85
CA ASP A 92 10.95 -26.63 3.74
C ASP A 92 12.42 -27.03 3.94
N VAL A 93 12.77 -27.43 5.17
CA VAL A 93 14.15 -27.75 5.55
C VAL A 93 14.25 -29.17 6.07
N THR A 94 15.19 -29.93 5.50
CA THR A 94 15.57 -31.24 6.04
C THR A 94 16.73 -31.10 7.01
N LEU A 95 16.55 -31.63 8.22
CA LEU A 95 17.56 -31.68 9.28
C LEU A 95 18.51 -32.86 9.07
N ASP A 96 19.67 -32.81 9.73
CA ASP A 96 20.68 -33.89 9.68
C ASP A 96 20.16 -35.23 10.23
N ASP A 97 19.09 -35.20 11.05
CA ASP A 97 18.40 -36.38 11.56
C ASP A 97 17.41 -37.01 10.56
N GLY A 98 17.32 -36.46 9.35
CA GLY A 98 16.46 -36.94 8.27
C GLY A 98 15.00 -36.45 8.35
N ARG A 99 14.62 -35.67 9.37
CA ARG A 99 13.28 -35.09 9.47
C ARG A 99 13.19 -33.83 8.59
N THR A 100 12.09 -33.72 7.85
CA THR A 100 11.73 -32.49 7.12
C THR A 100 10.79 -31.65 7.96
N ILE A 101 11.17 -30.40 8.19
CA ILE A 101 10.36 -29.40 8.87
C ILE A 101 9.71 -28.52 7.80
N LEU A 102 8.38 -28.44 7.81
CA LEU A 102 7.66 -27.64 6.85
C LEU A 102 7.59 -26.18 7.33
N SER A 103 7.76 -25.24 6.39
CA SER A 103 7.69 -23.80 6.72
C SER A 103 6.35 -23.44 7.37
N LYS A 104 5.24 -23.96 6.83
CA LYS A 104 3.87 -23.72 7.35
C LYS A 104 3.64 -24.16 8.80
N ASP A 105 4.45 -25.08 9.33
CA ASP A 105 4.27 -25.57 10.71
C ASP A 105 4.88 -24.58 11.73
N VAL A 106 5.87 -23.80 11.29
CA VAL A 106 6.68 -22.90 12.11
C VAL A 106 6.54 -21.42 11.76
N VAL A 107 6.00 -21.09 10.59
CA VAL A 107 5.68 -19.71 10.17
C VAL A 107 4.17 -19.50 10.31
N GLY A 108 3.78 -18.37 10.89
CA GLY A 108 2.37 -17.97 10.97
C GLY A 108 1.77 -17.68 9.60
N GLU A 109 0.46 -17.48 9.57
CA GLU A 109 -0.20 -17.01 8.36
C GLU A 109 0.33 -15.62 7.96
N PRO A 110 0.44 -15.32 6.66
CA PRO A 110 0.80 -13.98 6.19
C PRO A 110 -0.14 -12.90 6.75
N GLU A 111 0.42 -11.77 7.17
CA GLU A 111 -0.36 -10.63 7.62
C GLU A 111 -0.73 -9.78 6.40
N LYS A 112 -2.03 -9.62 6.14
CA LYS A 112 -2.52 -8.79 5.04
C LYS A 112 -2.13 -7.33 5.25
N GLY A 113 -1.57 -6.72 4.21
CA GLY A 113 -1.24 -5.30 4.24
C GLY A 113 -2.50 -4.44 4.36
N PRO A 114 -2.53 -3.41 5.23
CA PRO A 114 -3.68 -2.53 5.31
C PRO A 114 -3.83 -1.69 4.03
N ILE A 115 -5.06 -1.28 3.74
CA ILE A 115 -5.35 -0.27 2.71
C ILE A 115 -5.70 1.03 3.42
N LEU A 116 -4.96 2.09 3.14
CA LEU A 116 -5.18 3.43 3.70
C LEU A 116 -5.73 4.36 2.63
N PHE A 117 -6.88 4.97 2.92
CA PHE A 117 -7.47 6.01 2.09
C PHE A 117 -7.11 7.38 2.66
N ILE A 118 -6.44 8.21 1.87
CA ILE A 118 -6.15 9.62 2.17
C ILE A 118 -7.05 10.44 1.27
N ILE A 119 -8.19 10.87 1.81
CA ILE A 119 -9.21 11.58 1.06
C ILE A 119 -9.20 13.06 1.44
N ASP A 120 -9.07 13.90 0.43
CA ASP A 120 -9.35 15.34 0.53
C ASP A 120 -10.68 15.62 -0.18
N CYS A 121 -11.69 15.99 0.61
CA CYS A 121 -13.05 16.27 0.13
C CYS A 121 -13.51 17.61 0.73
N PRO A 122 -13.15 18.75 0.10
CA PRO A 122 -13.39 20.06 0.70
C PRO A 122 -14.88 20.43 0.84
N THR A 123 -15.72 19.95 -0.07
CA THR A 123 -17.17 20.15 -0.06
C THR A 123 -17.91 18.88 -0.49
N GLU A 124 -19.20 18.80 -0.17
CA GLU A 124 -20.07 17.67 -0.55
C GLU A 124 -20.13 17.45 -2.07
N ASP A 125 -19.90 18.50 -2.87
CA ASP A 125 -19.90 18.43 -4.34
C ASP A 125 -18.83 17.48 -4.92
N TYR A 126 -17.85 17.04 -4.13
CA TYR A 126 -16.80 16.10 -4.55
C TYR A 126 -17.13 14.63 -4.24
N VAL A 127 -18.17 14.38 -3.45
CA VAL A 127 -18.50 13.03 -2.96
C VAL A 127 -18.91 12.10 -4.11
N GLU A 128 -19.68 12.59 -5.08
CA GLU A 128 -20.08 11.77 -6.22
C GLU A 128 -18.88 11.34 -7.06
N THR A 129 -17.96 12.27 -7.35
CA THR A 129 -16.73 11.97 -8.10
C THR A 129 -15.81 11.01 -7.34
N LEU A 130 -15.78 11.11 -6.01
CA LEU A 130 -15.04 10.19 -5.15
C LEU A 130 -15.56 8.76 -5.32
N PHE A 131 -16.87 8.54 -5.21
CA PHE A 131 -17.46 7.20 -5.36
C PHE A 131 -17.50 6.69 -6.80
N ALA A 132 -17.47 7.59 -7.80
CA ALA A 132 -17.38 7.22 -9.20
C ALA A 132 -15.96 6.78 -9.64
N SER A 133 -14.96 6.89 -8.76
CA SER A 133 -13.59 6.50 -9.09
C SER A 133 -13.41 4.98 -9.11
N ASP A 134 -12.96 4.45 -10.26
CA ASP A 134 -12.62 3.03 -10.42
C ASP A 134 -11.59 2.55 -9.39
N VAL A 135 -10.59 3.40 -9.08
CA VAL A 135 -9.56 3.10 -8.07
C VAL A 135 -10.21 2.83 -6.71
N ILE A 136 -11.18 3.65 -6.31
CA ILE A 136 -11.87 3.46 -5.04
C ILE A 136 -12.70 2.19 -5.06
N ALA A 137 -13.45 1.93 -6.14
CA ALA A 137 -14.27 0.73 -6.28
C ALA A 137 -13.43 -0.56 -6.18
N ASP A 138 -12.26 -0.58 -6.82
CA ASP A 138 -11.33 -1.71 -6.78
C ASP A 138 -10.87 -2.02 -5.36
N PHE A 139 -10.47 -0.97 -4.61
CA PHE A 139 -9.95 -1.14 -3.25
C PHE A 139 -11.05 -1.34 -2.21
N GLN A 140 -12.26 -0.82 -2.43
CA GLN A 140 -13.42 -1.13 -1.59
C GLN A 140 -13.77 -2.62 -1.63
N THR A 141 -13.73 -3.23 -2.82
CA THR A 141 -13.98 -4.67 -2.99
C THR A 141 -12.90 -5.53 -2.34
N LYS A 142 -11.64 -5.05 -2.32
CA LYS A 142 -10.55 -5.74 -1.62
C LYS A 142 -10.73 -5.72 -0.10
N CYS A 143 -11.22 -4.61 0.46
CA CYS A 143 -11.46 -4.50 1.90
C CYS A 143 -12.60 -5.40 2.40
N THR A 144 -13.66 -5.63 1.60
CA THR A 144 -14.84 -6.40 2.02
C THR A 144 -14.68 -7.92 1.97
N ASN A 145 -13.62 -8.44 1.36
CA ASN A 145 -13.34 -9.88 1.26
C ASN A 145 -12.37 -10.39 2.35
N THR A 146 -12.27 -9.69 3.48
CA THR A 146 -11.47 -10.09 4.65
C THR A 146 -12.37 -10.76 5.69
#